data_AF-A0A7M7KLP6-F1
#
_entry.id   AF-A0A7M7KLP6-F1
#
_cell.length_a   1.000
_cell.length_b   1.000
_cell.length_c   1.000
_cell.angle_alpha   90.00
_cell.angle_beta   90.00
_cell.angle_gamma   90.00
#
_symmetry.space_group_name_H-M   'P 1'
#
loop_
_entity.id
_entity.type
_entity.pdbx_description
1 polymer ?
#
loop_
_entity_poly.entity_id
_entity_poly.type
_entity_poly.pdbx_seq_one_letter_code
_entity_poly.pdbx_strand_id
1 'polypeptide(L)'
;MTEQEFLSTAAEQFLGKDIEHVKAVILQTLEGHLRAILGTLTVEEVYRDRDQFASLVREVAAPDIGRMGIEILSFTIKDVFDQVEYLTSLGKARTAAVKRDADIGVAQAERDAGIREAECDKSAMDVKYGANTKIEDSHRMFQLQKAQFDAEVNTRQAEAALAYELQAAKLAQKIRGEEMEIDVVERRKDIAVEEKEILRREKELTATIRLPAEAEAYRLEMIAQGKRTQTVESARAEAEKIKMTGAAEAYAIEAVGKADAERMRLRAAAYKQYDEAAVLSLVLDTLPKLAAEVAAPLAKTDEIILLGGDDRTSQEVAKLCSQLPPTVQALTGIDISKILTKIPGAK
;
A
#
# COMPACT_ATOMS: atom_id res chain seq x y z
N MET A 1 -100.92 -2.13 111.72
CA MET A 1 -101.37 -2.90 112.89
C MET A 1 -100.38 -2.62 114.00
N THR A 2 -100.87 -2.25 115.18
CA THR A 2 -100.03 -2.09 116.38
C THR A 2 -99.50 -3.47 116.79
N GLU A 3 -98.30 -3.56 117.38
CA GLU A 3 -97.70 -4.84 117.84
C GLU A 3 -98.66 -5.69 118.68
N GLN A 4 -99.53 -5.01 119.45
CA GLN A 4 -100.52 -5.64 120.31
C GLN A 4 -101.67 -6.33 119.54
N GLU A 5 -102.01 -5.86 118.33
CA GLU A 5 -103.04 -6.47 117.47
C GLU A 5 -102.50 -7.72 116.76
N PHE A 6 -101.25 -7.68 116.27
CA PHE A 6 -100.60 -8.86 115.67
C PHE A 6 -100.50 -10.00 116.69
N LEU A 7 -100.14 -9.68 117.94
CA LEU A 7 -100.02 -10.68 119.00
C LEU A 7 -101.37 -11.32 119.36
N SER A 8 -102.46 -10.55 119.43
CA SER A 8 -103.79 -11.10 119.69
C SER A 8 -104.26 -12.03 118.56
N THR A 9 -104.08 -11.63 117.31
CA THR A 9 -104.50 -12.42 116.14
C THR A 9 -103.65 -13.68 115.99
N ALA A 10 -102.34 -13.61 116.22
CA ALA A 10 -101.47 -14.78 116.24
C ALA A 10 -101.86 -15.76 117.36
N ALA A 11 -102.18 -15.23 118.56
CA ALA A 11 -102.62 -16.05 119.67
C ALA A 11 -103.95 -16.75 119.35
N GLU A 12 -104.96 -16.05 118.81
CA GLU A 12 -106.23 -16.67 118.40
C GLU A 12 -106.04 -17.79 117.36
N GLN A 13 -105.16 -17.58 116.38
CA GLN A 13 -104.97 -18.52 115.28
C GLN A 13 -104.12 -19.75 115.67
N PHE A 14 -103.16 -19.58 116.58
CA PHE A 14 -102.13 -20.60 116.85
C PHE A 14 -102.10 -21.12 118.30
N LEU A 15 -102.97 -20.64 119.21
CA LEU A 15 -103.03 -21.13 120.58
C LEU A 15 -103.32 -22.64 120.61
N GLY A 16 -102.46 -23.39 121.30
CA GLY A 16 -102.56 -24.84 121.42
C GLY A 16 -102.09 -25.64 120.20
N LYS A 17 -101.52 -24.99 119.18
CA LYS A 17 -100.84 -25.67 118.06
C LYS A 17 -99.36 -25.88 118.36
N ASP A 18 -98.80 -26.93 117.77
CA ASP A 18 -97.36 -27.16 117.81
C ASP A 18 -96.61 -26.19 116.89
N ILE A 19 -95.35 -25.89 117.23
CA ILE A 19 -94.49 -24.98 116.49
C ILE A 19 -94.27 -25.46 115.05
N GLU A 20 -94.18 -26.77 114.81
CA GLU A 20 -94.05 -27.31 113.45
C GLU A 20 -95.30 -27.01 112.61
N HIS A 21 -96.48 -27.08 113.21
CA HIS A 21 -97.72 -26.75 112.54
C HIS A 21 -97.78 -25.26 112.15
N VAL A 22 -97.37 -24.37 113.06
CA VAL A 22 -97.28 -22.92 112.78
C VAL A 22 -96.34 -22.65 111.59
N LYS A 23 -95.14 -23.26 111.61
CA LYS A 23 -94.18 -23.14 110.51
C LYS A 23 -94.72 -23.67 109.18
N ALA A 24 -95.40 -24.82 109.21
CA ALA A 24 -95.95 -25.44 108.01
C ALA A 24 -97.02 -24.56 107.35
N VAL A 25 -97.93 -23.97 108.13
CA VAL A 25 -98.98 -23.09 107.58
C VAL A 25 -98.37 -21.83 106.95
N ILE A 26 -97.40 -21.20 107.62
CA ILE A 26 -96.71 -20.01 107.08
C ILE A 26 -95.96 -20.35 105.78
N LEU A 27 -95.22 -21.48 105.79
CA LEU A 27 -94.47 -21.93 104.63
C LEU A 27 -95.41 -22.21 103.44
N GLN A 28 -96.54 -22.88 103.68
CA GLN A 28 -97.50 -23.20 102.63
C GLN A 28 -98.13 -21.94 102.01
N THR A 29 -98.44 -20.92 102.81
CA THR A 29 -98.95 -19.62 102.32
C THR A 29 -97.88 -18.90 101.48
N LEU A 30 -96.64 -18.83 101.97
CA LEU A 30 -95.52 -18.22 101.24
C LEU A 30 -95.24 -18.96 99.92
N GLU A 31 -95.24 -20.30 99.92
CA GLU A 31 -95.08 -21.10 98.71
C GLU A 31 -96.23 -20.89 97.72
N GLY A 32 -97.45 -20.71 98.21
CA GLY A 32 -98.62 -20.38 97.40
C GLY A 32 -98.42 -19.09 96.61
N HIS A 33 -98.05 -18.00 97.30
CA HIS A 33 -97.77 -16.71 96.66
C HIS A 33 -96.54 -16.78 95.76
N LEU A 34 -95.44 -17.41 96.21
CA LEU A 34 -94.24 -17.59 95.41
C LEU A 34 -94.54 -18.30 94.08
N ARG A 35 -95.32 -19.38 94.13
CA ARG A 35 -95.74 -20.14 92.95
C ARG A 35 -96.65 -19.33 92.03
N ALA A 36 -97.56 -18.54 92.58
CA ALA A 36 -98.45 -17.68 91.80
C ALA A 36 -97.68 -16.61 91.02
N ILE A 37 -96.73 -15.93 91.67
CA ILE A 37 -95.90 -14.90 91.01
C ILE A 37 -94.94 -15.54 90.00
N LEU A 38 -94.34 -16.70 90.33
CA LEU A 38 -93.49 -17.44 89.40
C LEU A 38 -94.22 -17.83 88.12
N GLY A 39 -95.53 -18.10 88.18
CA GLY A 39 -96.35 -18.39 86.99
C GLY A 39 -96.60 -17.21 86.07
N THR A 40 -96.35 -15.98 86.52
CA THR A 40 -96.55 -14.75 85.72
C THR A 40 -95.28 -14.23 85.06
N LEU A 41 -94.10 -14.68 85.50
CA LEU A 41 -92.80 -14.22 85.03
C LEU A 41 -92.12 -15.28 84.17
N THR A 42 -91.26 -14.82 83.27
CA THR A 42 -90.39 -15.72 82.49
C THR A 42 -89.20 -16.19 83.32
N VAL A 43 -88.61 -17.32 82.95
CA VAL A 43 -87.44 -17.90 83.65
C VAL A 43 -86.25 -16.93 83.62
N GLU A 44 -86.11 -16.17 82.54
CA GLU A 44 -85.06 -15.18 82.34
C GLU A 44 -85.20 -13.96 83.25
N GLU A 45 -86.42 -13.46 83.44
CA GLU A 45 -86.69 -12.33 84.34
C GLU A 45 -86.41 -12.70 85.79
N VAL A 46 -86.84 -13.88 86.22
CA VAL A 46 -86.56 -14.41 87.57
C VAL A 46 -85.05 -14.56 87.80
N TYR A 47 -84.30 -14.95 86.77
CA TYR A 47 -82.86 -15.12 86.89
C TYR A 47 -82.10 -13.79 86.85
N ARG A 48 -82.55 -12.83 86.03
CA ARG A 48 -81.89 -11.53 85.84
C ARG A 48 -82.10 -10.60 87.03
N ASP A 49 -83.32 -10.51 87.55
CA ASP A 49 -83.74 -9.51 88.53
C ASP A 49 -84.37 -10.17 89.77
N ARG A 50 -83.55 -10.95 90.48
CA ARG A 50 -83.95 -11.72 91.68
C ARG A 50 -84.52 -10.85 92.80
N ASP A 51 -83.95 -9.66 93.00
CA ASP A 51 -84.37 -8.75 94.06
C ASP A 51 -85.77 -8.17 93.79
N GLN A 52 -86.08 -7.88 92.53
CA GLN A 52 -87.40 -7.41 92.13
C GLN A 52 -88.45 -8.49 92.34
N PHE A 53 -88.14 -9.74 91.96
CA PHE A 53 -89.01 -10.88 92.22
C PHE A 53 -89.25 -11.10 93.73
N ALA A 54 -88.19 -11.06 94.54
CA ALA A 54 -88.29 -11.18 95.99
C ALA A 54 -89.15 -10.07 96.62
N SER A 55 -89.02 -8.84 96.14
CA SER A 55 -89.84 -7.71 96.59
C SER A 55 -91.32 -7.89 96.25
N LEU A 56 -91.63 -8.36 95.04
CA LEU A 56 -93.00 -8.58 94.58
C LEU A 56 -93.71 -9.67 95.39
N VAL A 57 -93.01 -10.78 95.67
CA VAL A 57 -93.54 -11.87 96.51
C VAL A 57 -93.81 -11.38 97.92
N ARG A 58 -92.91 -10.56 98.49
CA ARG A 58 -93.10 -9.94 99.80
C ARG A 58 -94.33 -9.05 99.84
N GLU A 59 -94.52 -8.19 98.84
CA GLU A 59 -95.63 -7.24 98.76
C GLU A 59 -96.99 -7.96 98.73
N VAL A 60 -97.08 -9.05 97.95
CA VAL A 60 -98.31 -9.83 97.81
C VAL A 60 -98.58 -10.72 99.04
N ALA A 61 -97.55 -11.27 99.68
CA ALA A 61 -97.70 -12.14 100.84
C ALA A 61 -97.84 -11.41 102.18
N ALA A 62 -97.31 -10.18 102.30
CA ALA A 62 -97.38 -9.36 103.51
C ALA A 62 -98.80 -9.21 104.10
N PRO A 63 -99.86 -8.88 103.33
CA PRO A 63 -101.20 -8.73 103.89
C PRO A 63 -101.79 -10.06 104.39
N ASP A 64 -101.46 -11.18 103.77
CA ASP A 64 -102.03 -12.50 104.11
C ASP A 64 -101.36 -13.07 105.36
N ILE A 65 -100.05 -12.91 105.50
CA ILE A 65 -99.31 -13.30 106.69
C ILE A 65 -99.60 -12.34 107.85
N GLY A 66 -99.82 -11.06 107.55
CA GLY A 66 -100.24 -10.07 108.54
C GLY A 66 -101.59 -10.41 109.17
N ARG A 67 -102.54 -10.96 108.40
CA ARG A 67 -103.82 -11.49 108.91
C ARG A 67 -103.66 -12.69 109.85
N MET A 68 -102.50 -13.36 109.82
CA MET A 68 -102.16 -14.45 110.74
C MET A 68 -101.40 -13.96 111.98
N GLY A 69 -101.18 -12.65 112.11
CA GLY A 69 -100.44 -12.09 113.25
C GLY A 69 -98.92 -12.12 113.09
N ILE A 70 -98.39 -12.31 111.88
CA ILE A 70 -96.95 -12.51 111.62
C ILE A 70 -96.43 -11.47 110.63
N GLU A 71 -95.20 -10.99 110.83
CA GLU A 71 -94.54 -10.03 109.94
C GLU A 71 -93.36 -10.66 109.20
N ILE A 72 -93.23 -10.34 107.91
CA ILE A 72 -92.07 -10.73 107.10
C ILE A 72 -90.96 -9.68 107.27
N LEU A 73 -89.91 -10.04 108.00
CA LEU A 73 -88.73 -9.18 108.18
C LEU A 73 -87.93 -9.02 106.88
N SER A 74 -87.59 -10.14 106.23
CA SER A 74 -86.82 -10.17 104.99
C SER A 74 -87.19 -11.40 104.16
N PHE A 75 -87.15 -11.26 102.85
CA PHE A 75 -87.36 -12.33 101.89
C PHE A 75 -86.28 -12.21 100.81
N THR A 76 -85.48 -13.27 100.65
CA THR A 76 -84.38 -13.31 99.68
C THR A 76 -84.35 -14.68 99.02
N ILE A 77 -84.14 -14.70 97.71
CA ILE A 77 -83.97 -15.94 96.96
C ILE A 77 -82.52 -16.43 97.12
N LYS A 78 -82.36 -17.66 97.59
CA LYS A 78 -81.05 -18.27 97.74
C LYS A 78 -80.50 -18.72 96.38
N ASP A 79 -81.13 -19.72 95.78
CA ASP A 79 -80.72 -20.31 94.51
C ASP A 79 -81.92 -20.66 93.66
N VAL A 80 -81.77 -20.57 92.34
CA VAL A 80 -82.77 -20.98 91.34
C VAL A 80 -82.13 -22.07 90.48
N PHE A 81 -82.69 -23.27 90.54
CA PHE A 81 -82.23 -24.41 89.77
C PHE A 81 -83.31 -24.86 88.81
N ASP A 82 -82.88 -25.29 87.63
CA ASP A 82 -83.73 -25.92 86.63
C ASP A 82 -83.39 -27.43 86.55
N GLN A 83 -84.41 -28.26 86.30
CA GLN A 83 -84.25 -29.70 86.07
C GLN A 83 -83.89 -30.02 84.62
N VAL A 84 -84.13 -29.12 83.67
CA VAL A 84 -84.05 -29.38 82.20
C VAL A 84 -82.83 -28.68 81.54
N GLU A 85 -81.82 -28.28 82.31
CA GLU A 85 -80.58 -27.63 81.83
C GLU A 85 -80.77 -26.39 80.91
N TYR A 86 -81.94 -25.75 80.93
CA TYR A 86 -82.26 -24.61 80.08
C TYR A 86 -81.33 -23.41 80.35
N LEU A 87 -81.15 -23.09 81.65
CA LEU A 87 -80.29 -21.99 82.10
C LEU A 87 -78.81 -22.19 81.70
N THR A 88 -78.33 -23.44 81.81
CA THR A 88 -76.96 -23.80 81.39
C THR A 88 -76.78 -23.60 79.89
N SER A 89 -77.80 -23.92 79.10
CA SER A 89 -77.78 -23.76 77.64
C SER A 89 -77.81 -22.29 77.22
N LEU A 90 -78.59 -21.45 77.91
CA LEU A 90 -78.61 -20.00 77.69
C LEU A 90 -77.24 -19.35 77.96
N GLY A 91 -76.57 -19.78 79.03
CA GLY A 91 -75.20 -19.35 79.34
C GLY A 91 -74.20 -19.73 78.25
N LYS A 92 -74.26 -20.96 77.73
CA LYS A 92 -73.40 -21.41 76.62
C LYS A 92 -73.57 -20.54 75.37
N ALA A 93 -74.80 -20.22 75.00
CA ALA A 93 -75.09 -19.39 73.82
C ALA A 93 -74.53 -17.96 73.96
N ARG A 94 -74.71 -17.33 75.14
CA ARG A 94 -74.16 -16.00 75.43
C ARG A 94 -72.64 -15.99 75.43
N THR A 95 -72.01 -16.97 76.07
CA THR A 95 -70.54 -17.09 76.08
C THR A 95 -69.99 -17.30 74.66
N ALA A 96 -70.65 -18.10 73.84
CA ALA A 96 -70.27 -18.29 72.43
C ALA A 96 -70.41 -17.00 71.61
N ALA A 97 -71.45 -16.20 71.84
CA ALA A 97 -71.63 -14.91 71.19
C ALA A 97 -70.53 -13.91 71.57
N VAL A 98 -70.26 -13.75 72.88
CA VAL A 98 -69.19 -12.85 73.37
C VAL A 98 -67.83 -13.28 72.83
N LYS A 99 -67.54 -14.59 72.81
CA LYS A 99 -66.29 -15.11 72.25
C LYS A 99 -66.16 -14.80 70.76
N ARG A 100 -67.23 -15.00 69.97
CA ARG A 100 -67.26 -14.67 68.54
C ARG A 100 -67.02 -13.18 68.31
N ASP A 101 -67.67 -12.32 69.08
CA ASP A 101 -67.52 -10.87 68.93
C ASP A 101 -66.09 -10.42 69.31
N ALA A 102 -65.50 -11.03 70.33
CA ALA A 102 -64.10 -10.83 70.68
C ALA A 102 -63.15 -11.29 69.55
N ASP A 103 -63.38 -12.47 68.98
CA ASP A 103 -62.58 -13.01 67.87
C ASP A 103 -62.68 -12.12 66.62
N ILE A 104 -63.88 -11.60 66.31
CA ILE A 104 -64.09 -10.63 65.23
C ILE A 104 -63.31 -9.34 65.50
N GLY A 105 -63.34 -8.84 66.74
CA GLY A 105 -62.59 -7.65 67.14
C GLY A 105 -61.08 -7.82 66.99
N VAL A 106 -60.53 -8.97 67.40
CA VAL A 106 -59.11 -9.29 67.22
C VAL A 106 -58.75 -9.37 65.74
N ALA A 107 -59.54 -10.08 64.93
CA ALA A 107 -59.27 -10.22 63.50
C ALA A 107 -59.35 -8.89 62.74
N GLN A 108 -60.24 -7.98 63.13
CA GLN A 108 -60.31 -6.63 62.57
C GLN A 108 -59.08 -5.80 62.98
N ALA A 109 -58.68 -5.86 64.25
CA ALA A 109 -57.50 -5.15 64.74
C ALA A 109 -56.20 -5.65 64.06
N GLU A 110 -56.04 -6.96 63.89
CA GLU A 110 -54.91 -7.56 63.17
C GLU A 110 -54.90 -7.17 61.70
N ARG A 111 -56.06 -7.17 61.03
CA ARG A 111 -56.18 -6.71 59.64
C ARG A 111 -55.75 -5.24 59.51
N ASP A 112 -56.26 -4.37 60.36
CA ASP A 112 -55.96 -2.94 60.31
C ASP A 112 -54.50 -2.65 60.66
N ALA A 113 -53.91 -3.41 61.58
CA ALA A 113 -52.49 -3.37 61.88
C ALA A 113 -51.66 -3.80 60.66
N GLY A 114 -52.01 -4.92 60.03
CA GLY A 114 -51.31 -5.44 58.85
C GLY A 114 -51.40 -4.51 57.63
N ILE A 115 -52.55 -3.84 57.42
CA ILE A 115 -52.70 -2.82 56.36
C ILE A 115 -51.75 -1.65 56.62
N ARG A 116 -51.73 -1.13 57.86
CA ARG A 116 -50.84 -0.02 58.22
C ARG A 116 -49.37 -0.40 58.10
N GLU A 117 -48.99 -1.60 58.53
CA GLU A 117 -47.63 -2.11 58.40
C GLU A 117 -47.24 -2.20 56.91
N ALA A 118 -48.09 -2.79 56.07
CA ALA A 118 -47.83 -2.88 54.63
C ALA A 118 -47.73 -1.51 53.93
N GLU A 119 -48.55 -0.54 54.34
CA GLU A 119 -48.46 0.84 53.83
C GLU A 119 -47.17 1.53 54.27
N CYS A 120 -46.78 1.39 55.54
CA CYS A 120 -45.53 1.91 56.06
C CYS A 120 -44.32 1.28 55.35
N ASP A 121 -44.34 -0.03 55.15
CA ASP A 121 -43.29 -0.77 54.44
C ASP A 121 -43.18 -0.33 52.98
N LYS A 122 -44.32 -0.20 52.28
CA LYS A 122 -44.33 0.30 50.91
C LYS A 122 -43.75 1.71 50.83
N SER A 123 -44.16 2.61 51.73
CA SER A 123 -43.63 3.98 51.78
C SER A 123 -42.13 4.00 52.09
N ALA A 124 -41.66 3.17 53.03
CA ALA A 124 -40.24 3.03 53.36
C ALA A 124 -39.44 2.49 52.18
N MET A 125 -39.97 1.49 51.46
CA MET A 125 -39.37 0.95 50.25
C MET A 125 -39.31 1.99 49.14
N ASP A 126 -40.37 2.76 48.89
CA ASP A 126 -40.38 3.83 47.88
C ASP A 126 -39.31 4.88 48.17
N VAL A 127 -39.14 5.29 49.43
CA VAL A 127 -38.07 6.22 49.84
C VAL A 127 -36.69 5.59 49.63
N LYS A 128 -36.51 4.31 49.99
CA LYS A 128 -35.25 3.57 49.81
C LYS A 128 -34.90 3.43 48.34
N TYR A 129 -35.86 3.08 47.48
CA TYR A 129 -35.64 2.99 46.05
C TYR A 129 -35.34 4.36 45.44
N GLY A 130 -36.07 5.41 45.83
CA GLY A 130 -35.78 6.78 45.39
C GLY A 130 -34.39 7.25 45.79
N ALA A 131 -33.92 6.90 46.99
CA ALA A 131 -32.55 7.17 47.43
C ALA A 131 -31.53 6.37 46.62
N ASN A 132 -31.76 5.07 46.41
CA ASN A 132 -30.88 4.21 45.61
C ASN A 132 -30.77 4.69 44.16
N THR A 133 -31.88 5.08 43.52
CA THR A 133 -31.86 5.64 42.16
C THR A 133 -30.97 6.90 42.10
N LYS A 134 -31.06 7.80 43.09
CA LYS A 134 -30.21 9.00 43.14
C LYS A 134 -28.73 8.66 43.34
N ILE A 135 -28.42 7.65 44.14
CA ILE A 135 -27.04 7.17 44.33
C ILE A 135 -26.50 6.60 43.02
N GLU A 136 -27.25 5.72 42.35
CA GLU A 136 -26.84 5.13 41.07
C GLU A 136 -26.73 6.16 39.96
N ASP A 137 -27.64 7.14 39.90
CA ASP A 137 -27.55 8.25 38.95
C ASP A 137 -26.29 9.10 39.19
N SER A 138 -25.96 9.37 40.45
CA SER A 138 -24.75 10.11 40.83
C SER A 138 -23.50 9.32 40.48
N HIS A 139 -23.51 8.01 40.73
CA HIS A 139 -22.41 7.11 40.38
C HIS A 139 -22.22 7.02 38.85
N ARG A 140 -23.31 6.89 38.09
CA ARG A 140 -23.28 6.91 36.61
C ARG A 140 -22.74 8.25 36.09
N MET A 141 -23.20 9.38 36.64
CA MET A 141 -22.70 10.72 36.30
C MET A 141 -21.19 10.83 36.54
N PHE A 142 -20.73 10.37 37.71
CA PHE A 142 -19.31 10.35 38.06
C PHE A 142 -18.50 9.49 37.07
N GLN A 143 -18.98 8.29 36.73
CA GLN A 143 -18.31 7.42 35.76
C GLN A 143 -18.26 8.03 34.37
N LEU A 144 -19.33 8.67 33.90
CA LEU A 144 -19.36 9.38 32.62
C LEU A 144 -18.36 10.54 32.59
N GLN A 145 -18.32 11.36 33.64
CA GLN A 145 -17.33 12.44 33.74
C GLN A 145 -15.90 11.89 33.77
N LYS A 146 -15.64 10.83 34.55
CA LYS A 146 -14.33 10.17 34.57
C LYS A 146 -13.94 9.68 33.19
N ALA A 147 -14.82 8.96 32.49
CA ALA A 147 -14.56 8.46 31.15
C ALA A 147 -14.32 9.60 30.14
N GLN A 148 -15.03 10.72 30.28
CA GLN A 148 -14.83 11.92 29.46
C GLN A 148 -13.45 12.55 29.71
N PHE A 149 -13.04 12.69 30.97
CA PHE A 149 -11.71 13.20 31.32
C PHE A 149 -10.61 12.24 30.88
N ASP A 150 -10.78 10.93 31.06
CA ASP A 150 -9.82 9.93 30.60
C ASP A 150 -9.68 9.98 29.07
N ALA A 151 -10.80 10.14 28.34
CA ALA A 151 -10.78 10.33 26.90
C ALA A 151 -10.01 11.61 26.50
N GLU A 152 -10.26 12.73 27.18
CA GLU A 152 -9.54 13.99 26.92
C GLU A 152 -8.04 13.88 27.27
N VAL A 153 -7.69 13.26 28.40
CA VAL A 153 -6.29 13.04 28.76
C VAL A 153 -5.60 12.15 27.72
N ASN A 154 -6.26 11.08 27.27
CA ASN A 154 -5.72 10.18 26.26
C ASN A 154 -5.55 10.86 24.90
N THR A 155 -6.51 11.69 24.45
CA THR A 155 -6.35 12.44 23.19
C THR A 155 -5.20 13.43 23.29
N ARG A 156 -5.08 14.19 24.39
CA ARG A 156 -3.96 15.11 24.60
C ARG A 156 -2.61 14.39 24.71
N GLN A 157 -2.55 13.23 25.34
CA GLN A 157 -1.34 12.41 25.40
C GLN A 157 -0.95 11.87 24.02
N ALA A 158 -1.91 11.38 23.24
CA ALA A 158 -1.66 10.93 21.87
C ALA A 158 -1.20 12.09 20.97
N GLU A 159 -1.83 13.26 21.08
CA GLU A 159 -1.39 14.49 20.39
C GLU A 159 0.03 14.90 20.81
N ALA A 160 0.35 14.86 22.10
CA ALA A 160 1.68 15.16 22.60
C ALA A 160 2.74 14.16 22.09
N ALA A 161 2.42 12.86 22.07
CA ALA A 161 3.29 11.82 21.52
C ALA A 161 3.52 12.01 20.01
N LEU A 162 2.45 12.24 19.23
CA LEU A 162 2.54 12.54 17.80
C LEU A 162 3.31 13.84 17.54
N ALA A 163 3.12 14.87 18.36
CA ALA A 163 3.87 16.11 18.25
C ALA A 163 5.36 15.89 18.52
N TYR A 164 5.71 15.05 19.51
CA TYR A 164 7.09 14.67 19.78
C TYR A 164 7.71 13.91 18.61
N GLU A 165 7.03 12.89 18.08
CA GLU A 165 7.49 12.14 16.90
C GLU A 165 7.63 13.04 15.67
N LEU A 166 6.67 13.94 15.43
CA LEU A 166 6.72 14.90 14.32
C LEU A 166 7.91 15.86 14.47
N GLN A 167 8.21 16.34 15.68
CA GLN A 167 9.38 17.17 15.93
C GLN A 167 10.69 16.40 15.73
N ALA A 168 10.76 15.15 16.18
CA ALA A 168 11.90 14.29 15.93
C ALA A 168 12.12 14.05 14.42
N ALA A 169 11.05 13.78 13.66
CA ALA A 169 11.11 13.61 12.21
C ALA A 169 11.53 14.90 11.48
N LYS A 170 11.02 16.07 11.89
CA LYS A 170 11.44 17.38 11.36
C LYS A 170 12.92 17.65 11.63
N LEU A 171 13.38 17.33 12.84
CA LEU A 171 14.79 17.49 13.20
C LEU A 171 15.67 16.53 12.38
N ALA A 172 15.28 15.27 12.24
CA ALA A 172 15.98 14.31 11.40
C ALA A 172 16.02 14.73 9.92
N GLN A 173 14.94 15.32 9.41
CA GLN A 173 14.90 15.90 8.06
C GLN A 173 15.87 17.08 7.91
N LYS A 174 15.95 17.97 8.92
CA LYS A 174 16.92 19.06 8.94
C LYS A 174 18.36 18.55 8.99
N ILE A 175 18.66 17.61 9.88
CA ILE A 175 19.99 16.99 9.99
C ILE A 175 20.37 16.35 8.65
N ARG A 176 19.48 15.57 8.03
CA ARG A 176 19.72 14.99 6.71
C ARG A 176 19.94 16.05 5.62
N GLY A 177 19.24 17.17 5.70
CA GLY A 177 19.45 18.32 4.82
C GLY A 177 20.86 18.90 4.98
N GLU A 178 21.29 19.15 6.21
CA GLU A 178 22.65 19.63 6.52
C GLU A 178 23.71 18.60 6.11
N GLU A 179 23.51 17.30 6.37
CA GLU A 179 24.39 16.21 5.93
C GLU A 179 24.54 16.18 4.39
N MET A 180 23.43 16.37 3.66
CA MET A 180 23.46 16.45 2.20
C MET A 180 24.24 17.68 1.72
N GLU A 181 24.10 18.83 2.40
CA GLU A 181 24.92 20.01 2.09
C GLU A 181 26.40 19.75 2.33
N ILE A 182 26.75 19.05 3.41
CA ILE A 182 28.13 18.62 3.68
C ILE A 182 28.64 17.70 2.56
N ASP A 183 27.89 16.68 2.15
CA ASP A 183 28.27 15.78 1.03
C ASP A 183 28.42 16.54 -0.29
N VAL A 184 27.53 17.49 -0.57
CA VAL A 184 27.65 18.35 -1.77
C VAL A 184 28.92 19.21 -1.71
N VAL A 185 29.27 19.75 -0.54
CA VAL A 185 30.52 20.51 -0.37
C VAL A 185 31.74 19.60 -0.51
N GLU A 186 31.74 18.41 0.09
CA GLU A 186 32.81 17.41 -0.02
C GLU A 186 33.02 16.99 -1.48
N ARG A 187 31.95 16.57 -2.18
CA ARG A 187 32.04 16.24 -3.60
C ARG A 187 32.47 17.41 -4.47
N ARG A 188 32.03 18.64 -4.18
CA ARG A 188 32.53 19.83 -4.90
C ARG A 188 34.02 20.04 -4.67
N LYS A 189 34.52 19.78 -3.46
CA LYS A 189 35.95 19.84 -3.15
C LYS A 189 36.70 18.73 -3.88
N ASP A 190 36.18 17.51 -3.93
CA ASP A 190 36.77 16.40 -4.65
C ASP A 190 36.85 16.68 -6.15
N ILE A 191 35.76 17.15 -6.77
CA ILE A 191 35.77 17.58 -8.18
C ILE A 191 36.82 18.67 -8.38
N ALA A 192 36.92 19.66 -7.49
CA ALA A 192 37.94 20.71 -7.59
C ALA A 192 39.38 20.17 -7.42
N VAL A 193 39.59 19.11 -6.64
CA VAL A 193 40.88 18.43 -6.52
C VAL A 193 41.17 17.62 -7.79
N GLU A 194 40.21 16.86 -8.30
CA GLU A 194 40.31 16.11 -9.55
C GLU A 194 40.58 17.02 -10.74
N GLU A 195 39.88 18.15 -10.88
CA GLU A 195 40.15 19.17 -11.91
C GLU A 195 41.60 19.67 -11.83
N LYS A 196 42.10 19.93 -10.62
CA LYS A 196 43.51 20.32 -10.44
C LYS A 196 44.48 19.19 -10.77
N GLU A 197 44.14 17.94 -10.46
CA GLU A 197 44.94 16.79 -10.87
C GLU A 197 44.95 16.60 -12.39
N ILE A 198 43.81 16.77 -13.05
CA ILE A 198 43.69 16.73 -14.51
C ILE A 198 44.57 17.81 -15.12
N LEU A 199 44.52 19.05 -14.61
CA LEU A 199 45.39 20.13 -15.07
C LEU A 199 46.88 19.82 -14.85
N ARG A 200 47.24 19.18 -13.73
CA ARG A 200 48.62 18.75 -13.47
C ARG A 200 49.04 17.67 -14.48
N ARG A 201 48.21 16.64 -14.68
CA ARG A 201 48.45 15.57 -15.66
C ARG A 201 48.49 16.09 -17.08
N GLU A 202 47.63 17.03 -17.46
CA GLU A 202 47.64 17.67 -18.77
C GLU A 202 48.95 18.42 -19.01
N LYS A 203 49.44 19.17 -18.01
CA LYS A 203 50.76 19.82 -18.09
C LYS A 203 51.90 18.80 -18.17
N GLU A 204 51.85 17.73 -17.37
CA GLU A 204 52.84 16.64 -17.42
C GLU A 204 52.85 15.94 -18.80
N LEU A 205 51.69 15.60 -19.35
CA LEU A 205 51.53 15.00 -20.68
C LEU A 205 51.95 15.96 -21.79
N THR A 206 51.65 17.25 -21.64
CA THR A 206 52.09 18.29 -22.58
C THR A 206 53.61 18.38 -22.60
N ALA A 207 54.26 18.38 -21.44
CA ALA A 207 55.72 18.42 -21.33
C ALA A 207 56.39 17.11 -21.78
N THR A 208 55.78 15.95 -21.50
CA THR A 208 56.42 14.63 -21.70
C THR A 208 56.13 14.02 -23.06
N ILE A 209 54.93 14.22 -23.60
CA ILE A 209 54.50 13.59 -24.87
C ILE A 209 54.38 14.63 -25.97
N ARG A 210 53.62 15.72 -25.75
CA ARG A 210 53.38 16.70 -26.81
C ARG A 210 54.64 17.45 -27.21
N LEU A 211 55.41 17.97 -26.26
CA LEU A 211 56.59 18.76 -26.57
C LEU A 211 57.68 17.94 -27.28
N PRO A 212 58.00 16.69 -26.88
CA PRO A 212 58.91 15.85 -27.64
C PRO A 212 58.33 15.37 -28.97
N ALA A 213 57.03 15.11 -29.06
CA ALA A 213 56.38 14.74 -30.32
C ALA A 213 56.36 15.91 -31.31
N GLU A 214 56.10 17.14 -30.85
CA GLU A 214 56.17 18.36 -31.65
C GLU A 214 57.62 18.67 -32.06
N ALA A 215 58.60 18.48 -31.16
CA ALA A 215 60.02 18.61 -31.49
C ALA A 215 60.47 17.55 -32.51
N GLU A 216 60.02 16.31 -32.40
CA GLU A 216 60.34 15.23 -33.34
C GLU A 216 59.62 15.42 -34.68
N ALA A 217 58.37 15.87 -34.67
CA ALA A 217 57.63 16.24 -35.88
C ALA A 217 58.32 17.41 -36.61
N TYR A 218 58.75 18.44 -35.88
CA TYR A 218 59.50 19.56 -36.44
C TYR A 218 60.87 19.11 -36.98
N ARG A 219 61.59 18.24 -36.26
CA ARG A 219 62.85 17.65 -36.73
C ARG A 219 62.64 16.84 -38.02
N LEU A 220 61.59 16.03 -38.08
CA LEU A 220 61.25 15.21 -39.24
C LEU A 220 60.84 16.08 -40.42
N GLU A 221 60.06 17.14 -40.20
CA GLU A 221 59.68 18.10 -41.23
C GLU A 221 60.91 18.84 -41.78
N MET A 222 61.82 19.28 -40.92
CA MET A 222 63.08 19.91 -41.35
C MET A 222 63.98 18.95 -42.13
N ILE A 223 64.07 17.67 -41.71
CA ILE A 223 64.79 16.64 -42.48
C ILE A 223 64.08 16.37 -43.82
N ALA A 224 62.75 16.32 -43.84
CA ALA A 224 61.98 16.10 -45.06
C ALA A 224 62.07 17.28 -46.03
N GLN A 225 62.03 18.52 -45.53
CA GLN A 225 62.29 19.73 -46.31
C GLN A 225 63.73 19.75 -46.81
N GLY A 226 64.71 19.42 -45.97
CA GLY A 226 66.12 19.28 -46.38
C GLY A 226 66.31 18.26 -47.49
N LYS A 227 65.70 17.06 -47.37
CA LYS A 227 65.68 16.04 -48.42
C LYS A 227 64.98 16.52 -49.69
N ARG A 228 63.81 17.16 -49.56
CA ARG A 228 63.05 17.70 -50.71
C ARG A 228 63.87 18.77 -51.44
N THR A 229 64.51 19.69 -50.73
CA THR A 229 65.42 20.69 -51.29
C THR A 229 66.63 20.01 -51.94
N GLN A 230 67.24 19.00 -51.30
CA GLN A 230 68.35 18.25 -51.89
C GLN A 230 67.93 17.55 -53.19
N THR A 231 66.75 16.91 -53.23
CA THR A 231 66.24 16.24 -54.45
C THR A 231 65.89 17.25 -55.55
N VAL A 232 65.31 18.40 -55.19
CA VAL A 232 64.97 19.45 -56.16
C VAL A 232 66.24 20.09 -56.73
N GLU A 233 67.23 20.38 -55.89
CA GLU A 233 68.51 20.95 -56.34
C GLU A 233 69.36 19.93 -57.09
N SER A 234 69.35 18.64 -56.72
CA SER A 234 70.00 17.60 -57.53
C SER A 234 69.32 17.42 -58.88
N ALA A 235 67.98 17.44 -58.93
CA ALA A 235 67.24 17.37 -60.18
C ALA A 235 67.45 18.62 -61.05
N ARG A 236 67.59 19.81 -60.44
CA ARG A 236 67.97 21.05 -61.15
C ARG A 236 69.39 20.97 -61.69
N ALA A 237 70.35 20.54 -60.89
CA ALA A 237 71.73 20.36 -61.32
C ALA A 237 71.85 19.33 -62.45
N GLU A 238 71.07 18.24 -62.40
CA GLU A 238 71.03 17.24 -63.47
C GLU A 238 70.32 17.78 -64.72
N ALA A 239 69.23 18.53 -64.57
CA ALA A 239 68.58 19.21 -65.70
C ALA A 239 69.50 20.27 -66.35
N GLU A 240 70.27 21.00 -65.55
CA GLU A 240 71.23 21.99 -66.03
C GLU A 240 72.44 21.33 -66.69
N LYS A 241 72.92 20.20 -66.17
CA LYS A 241 73.92 19.34 -66.81
C LYS A 241 73.42 18.84 -68.17
N ILE A 242 72.20 18.29 -68.25
CA ILE A 242 71.58 17.82 -69.49
C ILE A 242 71.42 18.98 -70.48
N LYS A 243 71.02 20.17 -70.01
CA LYS A 243 70.88 21.37 -70.85
C LYS A 243 72.24 21.84 -71.39
N MET A 244 73.28 21.81 -70.58
CA MET A 244 74.65 22.16 -70.98
C MET A 244 75.24 21.14 -71.94
N THR A 245 75.07 19.83 -71.70
CA THR A 245 75.51 18.78 -72.63
C THR A 245 74.70 18.83 -73.92
N GLY A 246 73.38 19.01 -73.85
CA GLY A 246 72.52 19.16 -75.03
C GLY A 246 72.85 20.42 -75.84
N ALA A 247 73.19 21.53 -75.19
CA ALA A 247 73.67 22.74 -75.87
C ALA A 247 75.04 22.52 -76.53
N ALA A 248 75.95 21.80 -75.85
CA ALA A 248 77.25 21.44 -76.41
C ALA A 248 77.14 20.47 -77.59
N GLU A 249 76.25 19.48 -77.51
CA GLU A 249 75.95 18.55 -78.60
C GLU A 249 75.26 19.26 -79.77
N ALA A 250 74.28 20.14 -79.50
CA ALA A 250 73.65 20.96 -80.53
C ALA A 250 74.67 21.85 -81.24
N TYR A 251 75.59 22.48 -80.49
CA TYR A 251 76.66 23.29 -81.06
C TYR A 251 77.65 22.44 -81.87
N ALA A 252 77.97 21.23 -81.41
CA ALA A 252 78.82 20.29 -82.14
C ALA A 252 78.14 19.81 -83.45
N ILE A 253 76.86 19.48 -83.41
CA ILE A 253 76.08 19.07 -84.60
C ILE A 253 75.92 20.25 -85.56
N GLU A 254 75.69 21.47 -85.07
CA GLU A 254 75.61 22.66 -85.93
C GLU A 254 76.97 22.96 -86.60
N ALA A 255 78.08 22.82 -85.88
CA ALA A 255 79.42 22.98 -86.43
C ALA A 255 79.75 21.91 -87.48
N VAL A 256 79.42 20.64 -87.21
CA VAL A 256 79.55 19.54 -88.18
C VAL A 256 78.63 19.75 -89.39
N GLY A 257 77.38 20.17 -89.17
CA GLY A 257 76.41 20.45 -90.22
C GLY A 257 76.82 21.63 -91.11
N LYS A 258 77.41 22.69 -90.54
CA LYS A 258 78.00 23.80 -91.31
C LYS A 258 79.21 23.34 -92.12
N ALA A 259 80.10 22.53 -91.54
CA ALA A 259 81.25 21.97 -92.24
C ALA A 259 80.82 21.02 -93.38
N ASP A 260 79.77 20.22 -93.18
CA ASP A 260 79.22 19.34 -94.21
C ASP A 260 78.48 20.11 -95.31
N ALA A 261 77.75 21.17 -94.96
CA ALA A 261 77.13 22.07 -95.93
C ALA A 261 78.19 22.78 -96.78
N GLU A 262 79.30 23.24 -96.19
CA GLU A 262 80.44 23.79 -96.93
C GLU A 262 81.13 22.73 -97.80
N ARG A 263 81.36 21.52 -97.30
CA ARG A 263 81.88 20.41 -98.11
C ARG A 263 80.99 20.09 -99.30
N MET A 264 79.68 20.02 -99.09
CA MET A 264 78.71 19.75 -100.17
C MET A 264 78.67 20.90 -101.17
N ARG A 265 78.78 22.15 -100.73
CA ARG A 265 78.78 23.33 -101.60
C ARG A 265 80.07 23.41 -102.44
N LEU A 266 81.22 23.08 -101.86
CA LEU A 266 82.50 22.93 -102.56
C LEU A 266 82.47 21.76 -103.55
N ARG A 267 81.90 20.61 -103.17
CA ARG A 267 81.67 19.48 -104.09
C ARG A 267 80.78 19.90 -105.27
N ALA A 268 79.66 20.57 -105.01
CA ALA A 268 78.74 21.01 -106.06
C ALA A 268 79.37 22.06 -107.00
N ALA A 269 80.25 22.93 -106.49
CA ALA A 269 81.03 23.85 -107.31
C ALA A 269 82.08 23.12 -108.17
N ALA A 270 82.75 22.10 -107.62
CA ALA A 270 83.70 21.26 -108.35
C ALA A 270 83.02 20.47 -109.48
N TYR A 271 81.82 19.91 -109.25
CA TYR A 271 81.08 19.16 -110.28
C TYR A 271 80.59 20.02 -111.46
N LYS A 272 80.56 21.35 -111.32
CA LYS A 272 80.11 22.25 -112.39
C LYS A 272 81.19 22.62 -113.40
N GLN A 273 82.46 22.27 -113.15
CA GLN A 273 83.62 22.62 -113.99
C GLN A 273 84.25 21.44 -114.74
N TYR A 274 83.75 20.21 -114.58
CA TYR A 274 84.28 19.02 -115.27
C TYR A 274 83.33 18.56 -116.38
N ASP A 275 83.63 18.98 -117.61
CA ASP A 275 82.87 18.59 -118.80
C ASP A 275 83.39 17.28 -119.42
N GLU A 276 82.45 16.51 -119.99
CA GLU A 276 82.55 15.31 -120.83
C GLU A 276 83.29 14.04 -120.33
N ALA A 277 84.20 14.11 -119.35
CA ALA A 277 84.97 12.92 -118.90
C ALA A 277 84.32 12.11 -117.75
N ALA A 278 83.33 12.67 -117.05
CA ALA A 278 82.77 12.07 -115.83
C ALA A 278 81.69 10.99 -116.08
N VAL A 279 81.03 11.01 -117.24
CA VAL A 279 79.99 10.01 -117.57
C VAL A 279 80.63 8.64 -117.78
N LEU A 280 81.83 8.58 -118.37
CA LEU A 280 82.51 7.31 -118.63
C LEU A 280 83.09 6.69 -117.34
N SER A 281 83.63 7.51 -116.42
CA SER A 281 84.14 7.02 -115.13
C SER A 281 83.03 6.56 -114.18
N LEU A 282 81.87 7.22 -114.18
CA LEU A 282 80.76 6.81 -113.32
C LEU A 282 80.16 5.47 -113.75
N VAL A 283 80.14 5.18 -115.06
CA VAL A 283 79.71 3.86 -115.59
C VAL A 283 80.75 2.78 -115.27
N LEU A 284 82.05 3.08 -115.34
CA LEU A 284 83.12 2.15 -115.01
C LEU A 284 83.23 1.84 -113.49
N ASP A 285 82.91 2.79 -112.60
CA ASP A 285 82.92 2.59 -111.14
C ASP A 285 81.65 1.92 -110.57
N THR A 286 80.55 1.96 -111.30
CA THR A 286 79.27 1.35 -110.89
C THR A 286 79.12 -0.09 -111.35
N LEU A 287 79.83 -0.51 -112.41
CA LEU A 287 79.87 -1.89 -112.90
C LEU A 287 80.35 -2.92 -111.84
N PRO A 288 81.40 -2.66 -111.04
CA PRO A 288 81.83 -3.58 -109.98
C PRO A 288 80.79 -3.70 -108.85
N LYS A 289 80.07 -2.62 -108.54
CA LYS A 289 79.06 -2.60 -107.46
C LYS A 289 77.79 -3.36 -107.86
N LEU A 290 77.40 -3.28 -109.13
CA LEU A 290 76.35 -4.12 -109.70
C LEU A 290 76.77 -5.60 -109.72
N ALA A 291 78.03 -5.91 -110.07
CA ALA A 291 78.55 -7.28 -110.01
C ALA A 291 78.58 -7.83 -108.56
N ALA A 292 78.94 -7.01 -107.58
CA ALA A 292 78.97 -7.40 -106.16
C ALA A 292 77.57 -7.62 -105.56
N GLU A 293 76.59 -6.79 -105.87
CA GLU A 293 75.20 -6.95 -105.39
C GLU A 293 74.46 -8.10 -106.07
N VAL A 294 74.77 -8.42 -107.33
CA VAL A 294 74.21 -9.62 -108.00
C VAL A 294 74.88 -10.91 -107.50
N ALA A 295 76.14 -10.86 -107.03
CA ALA A 295 76.84 -12.00 -106.44
C ALA A 295 76.59 -12.19 -104.94
N ALA A 296 76.13 -11.16 -104.22
CA ALA A 296 75.87 -11.21 -102.78
C ALA A 296 74.89 -12.32 -102.34
N PRO A 297 73.82 -12.67 -103.10
CA PRO A 297 72.96 -13.80 -102.76
C PRO A 297 73.65 -15.17 -102.89
N LEU A 298 74.72 -15.27 -103.68
CA LEU A 298 75.50 -16.51 -103.88
C LEU A 298 76.65 -16.65 -102.87
N ALA A 299 77.20 -15.53 -102.36
CA ALA A 299 78.32 -15.53 -101.40
C ALA A 299 77.91 -15.78 -99.93
N LYS A 300 76.61 -15.91 -99.63
CA LYS A 300 76.09 -16.11 -98.26
C LYS A 300 75.60 -17.54 -97.98
N THR A 301 75.93 -18.50 -98.84
CA THR A 301 75.63 -19.92 -98.64
C THR A 301 76.91 -20.74 -98.75
N ASP A 302 77.62 -20.89 -97.63
CA ASP A 302 78.92 -21.59 -97.58
C ASP A 302 78.87 -22.98 -96.91
N GLU A 303 77.73 -23.46 -96.39
CA GLU A 303 77.60 -24.89 -96.09
C GLU A 303 76.13 -25.31 -95.97
N ILE A 304 75.68 -26.09 -96.96
CA ILE A 304 74.39 -26.77 -97.02
C ILE A 304 74.64 -28.21 -96.58
N ILE A 305 74.29 -28.52 -95.34
CA ILE A 305 74.31 -29.89 -94.82
C ILE A 305 73.00 -30.57 -95.25
N LEU A 306 73.10 -31.42 -96.27
CA LEU A 306 72.09 -32.41 -96.66
C LEU A 306 72.21 -33.65 -95.76
N LEU A 307 71.09 -34.13 -95.19
CA LEU A 307 70.88 -35.53 -94.82
C LEU A 307 69.36 -35.84 -94.71
N GLY A 308 68.82 -36.39 -95.81
CA GLY A 308 67.70 -37.34 -95.96
C GLY A 308 66.36 -37.11 -95.24
N GLY A 309 65.20 -37.02 -95.90
CA GLY A 309 64.87 -37.12 -97.32
C GLY A 309 63.34 -37.06 -97.49
N ASP A 310 62.86 -36.37 -98.53
CA ASP A 310 62.13 -36.96 -99.67
C ASP A 310 61.62 -35.84 -100.60
N ASP A 311 61.91 -36.01 -101.89
CA ASP A 311 61.41 -35.34 -103.10
C ASP A 311 61.27 -33.80 -103.22
N ARG A 312 61.79 -33.26 -104.35
CA ARG A 312 61.47 -31.97 -105.04
C ARG A 312 62.60 -30.95 -105.23
N THR A 313 63.81 -31.39 -105.53
CA THR A 313 64.91 -30.52 -105.95
C THR A 313 64.86 -30.07 -107.42
N SER A 314 64.15 -30.77 -108.32
CA SER A 314 63.92 -30.34 -109.73
C SER A 314 62.62 -29.51 -109.94
N GLN A 315 62.01 -29.02 -108.86
CA GLN A 315 61.14 -27.81 -108.86
C GLN A 315 61.82 -26.74 -107.99
N GLU A 316 63.13 -26.65 -108.09
CA GLU A 316 63.65 -25.77 -109.11
C GLU A 316 62.83 -24.49 -109.19
N VAL A 317 63.43 -23.44 -108.64
CA VAL A 317 64.24 -22.54 -109.49
C VAL A 317 63.43 -21.81 -110.58
N ALA A 318 62.50 -22.47 -111.27
CA ALA A 318 61.37 -21.82 -111.93
C ALA A 318 60.53 -20.95 -110.98
N LYS A 319 60.34 -21.36 -109.71
CA LYS A 319 59.64 -20.53 -108.69
C LYS A 319 60.48 -19.33 -108.20
N LEU A 320 61.80 -19.48 -108.14
CA LEU A 320 62.69 -18.38 -107.72
C LEU A 320 62.86 -17.32 -108.84
N CYS A 321 62.91 -17.73 -110.11
CA CYS A 321 62.86 -16.77 -111.24
C CYS A 321 61.55 -15.99 -111.32
N SER A 322 60.45 -16.52 -110.79
CA SER A 322 59.14 -15.85 -110.81
C SER A 322 58.83 -14.99 -109.57
N GLN A 323 59.59 -15.13 -108.48
CA GLN A 323 59.40 -14.35 -107.24
C GLN A 323 60.39 -13.20 -107.03
N LEU A 324 61.42 -13.06 -107.87
CA LEU A 324 62.28 -11.88 -107.88
C LEU A 324 61.52 -10.57 -108.13
N PRO A 325 60.55 -10.48 -109.05
CA PRO A 325 59.88 -9.20 -109.32
C PRO A 325 59.08 -8.63 -108.12
N PRO A 326 58.27 -9.41 -107.38
CA PRO A 326 57.53 -8.87 -106.23
C PRO A 326 58.40 -8.40 -105.05
N THR A 327 59.55 -9.05 -104.81
CA THR A 327 60.34 -8.79 -103.59
C THR A 327 61.11 -7.47 -103.69
N VAL A 328 61.58 -7.11 -104.88
CA VAL A 328 62.22 -5.81 -105.12
C VAL A 328 61.22 -4.67 -104.95
N GLN A 329 59.95 -4.89 -105.32
CA GLN A 329 58.91 -3.87 -105.21
C GLN A 329 58.53 -3.58 -103.75
N ALA A 330 58.52 -4.59 -102.88
CA ALA A 330 58.27 -4.38 -101.45
C ALA A 330 59.42 -3.63 -100.75
N LEU A 331 60.67 -3.84 -101.19
CA LEU A 331 61.84 -3.24 -100.56
C LEU A 331 62.20 -1.84 -101.09
N THR A 332 61.87 -1.55 -102.35
CA THR A 332 62.25 -0.29 -103.02
C THR A 332 61.07 0.56 -103.47
N GLY A 333 59.84 0.05 -103.41
CA GLY A 333 58.62 0.76 -103.81
C GLY A 333 58.49 1.01 -105.31
N ILE A 334 59.42 0.51 -106.15
CA ILE A 334 59.48 0.79 -107.58
C ILE A 334 59.26 -0.50 -108.38
N ASP A 335 58.25 -0.47 -109.25
CA ASP A 335 57.74 -1.60 -110.03
C ASP A 335 58.37 -1.60 -111.44
N ILE A 336 59.33 -2.50 -111.68
CA ILE A 336 60.17 -2.53 -112.89
C ILE A 336 59.34 -2.83 -114.16
N SER A 337 58.16 -3.46 -114.01
CA SER A 337 57.24 -3.72 -115.14
C SER A 337 56.71 -2.43 -115.79
N LYS A 338 56.64 -1.32 -115.04
CA LYS A 338 56.29 0.01 -115.58
C LYS A 338 57.44 0.69 -116.33
N ILE A 339 58.68 0.30 -116.08
CA ILE A 339 59.85 0.88 -116.76
C ILE A 339 60.05 0.21 -118.12
N LEU A 340 59.86 -1.12 -118.20
CA LEU A 340 59.96 -1.87 -119.46
C LEU A 340 58.82 -1.55 -120.45
N THR A 341 57.64 -1.11 -119.98
CA THR A 341 56.55 -0.66 -120.86
C THR A 341 56.66 0.80 -121.29
N LYS A 342 57.69 1.54 -120.86
CA LYS A 342 57.94 2.95 -121.25
C LYS A 342 59.17 3.16 -122.14
N ILE A 343 59.86 2.10 -122.57
CA ILE A 343 60.86 2.18 -123.63
C ILE A 343 60.25 1.54 -124.90
N PRO A 344 59.89 2.35 -125.91
CA PRO A 344 59.25 1.87 -127.14
C PRO A 344 60.29 1.27 -128.09
N GLY A 345 60.05 0.01 -128.51
CA GLY A 345 60.76 -0.67 -129.59
C GLY A 345 62.07 -1.34 -129.12
N ALA A 346 62.33 -2.62 -129.37
CA ALA A 346 61.80 -3.51 -130.38
C ALA A 346 61.99 -4.97 -129.92
N LYS A 347 61.08 -5.82 -130.41
CA LYS A 347 61.22 -7.25 -130.72
C LYS A 347 62.27 -8.08 -129.99
#